data_AF-A0A366H8Z2-F1
#
_entry.id   AF-A0A366H8Z2-F1
#
_cell.length_a   1.000
_cell.length_b   1.000
_cell.length_c   1.000
_cell.angle_alpha   90.00
_cell.angle_beta   90.00
_cell.angle_gamma   90.00
#
_symmetry.space_group_name_H-M   'P 1'
#
loop_
_entity.id
_entity.type
_entity.pdbx_description
1 polymer ?
#
loop_
_entity_poly.entity_id
_entity_poly.type
_entity_poly.pdbx_seq_one_letter_code
_entity_poly.pdbx_strand_id
1 'polypeptide(L)'
;MGRLSIVFAALLMLSAISLVTARFQSRQLFVASERMALKARELDIDWRRLQLERAEQARNARIDELARDELKMTTTLPGRTIYLKGVPAASSAAAAGGRP
;
A
#
# COMPACT_ATOMS: atom_id res chain seq x y z
N MET A 1 -11.22 -22.00 67.17
CA MET A 1 -12.01 -22.23 65.95
C MET A 1 -12.34 -20.95 65.18
N GLY A 2 -12.88 -19.88 65.78
CA GLY A 2 -13.23 -18.64 65.03
C GLY A 2 -12.07 -17.85 64.41
N ARG A 3 -10.86 -17.91 64.99
CA ARG A 3 -9.67 -17.22 64.46
C ARG A 3 -9.29 -17.66 63.04
N LEU A 4 -9.42 -18.94 62.73
CA LEU A 4 -9.06 -19.48 61.42
C LEU A 4 -10.06 -19.02 60.34
N SER A 5 -11.36 -19.02 60.67
CA SER A 5 -12.42 -18.54 59.79
C SER A 5 -12.24 -17.07 59.40
N ILE A 6 -11.81 -16.23 60.34
CA ILE A 6 -11.53 -14.80 60.09
C ILE A 6 -10.35 -14.64 59.12
N VAL A 7 -9.29 -15.43 59.27
CA VAL A 7 -8.14 -15.40 58.34
C VAL A 7 -8.57 -15.81 56.93
N PHE A 8 -9.35 -16.87 56.78
CA PHE A 8 -9.87 -17.29 55.48
C PHE A 8 -10.79 -16.24 54.85
N ALA A 9 -11.67 -15.61 55.64
CA ALA A 9 -12.54 -14.55 55.15
C ALA A 9 -11.73 -13.33 54.64
N ALA A 10 -10.68 -12.95 55.35
CA ALA A 10 -9.78 -11.87 54.94
C ALA A 10 -9.01 -12.23 53.65
N LEU A 11 -8.51 -13.46 53.55
CA LEU A 11 -7.83 -13.94 52.34
C LEU A 11 -8.75 -13.91 51.11
N LEU A 12 -10.00 -14.34 51.28
CA LEU A 12 -11.00 -14.33 50.20
C LEU A 12 -11.36 -12.90 49.77
N MET A 13 -11.51 -11.98 50.72
CA MET A 13 -11.71 -10.55 50.40
C MET A 13 -10.52 -9.99 49.60
N LEU A 14 -9.29 -10.24 50.04
CA LEU A 14 -8.10 -9.79 49.32
C LEU A 14 -8.06 -10.37 47.89
N SER A 15 -8.37 -11.65 47.74
CA SER A 15 -8.43 -12.30 46.43
C SER A 15 -9.50 -11.69 45.53
N ALA A 16 -10.68 -11.38 46.07
CA ALA A 16 -11.77 -10.76 45.32
C ALA A 16 -11.40 -9.35 44.85
N ILE A 17 -10.79 -8.53 45.71
CA ILE A 17 -10.33 -7.17 45.38
C ILE A 17 -9.21 -7.22 44.33
N SER A 18 -8.25 -8.13 44.48
CA SER A 18 -7.17 -8.34 43.52
C SER A 18 -7.69 -8.73 42.13
N LEU A 19 -8.69 -9.61 42.07
CA LEU A 19 -9.30 -10.02 40.81
C LEU A 19 -10.03 -8.86 40.11
N VAL A 20 -10.77 -8.05 40.86
CA VAL A 20 -11.48 -6.88 40.32
C VAL A 20 -10.50 -5.84 39.79
N THR A 21 -9.43 -5.56 40.53
CA THR A 21 -8.38 -4.62 40.10
C THR A 21 -7.65 -5.13 38.86
N ALA A 22 -7.31 -6.42 38.80
CA ALA A 22 -6.73 -7.05 37.60
C ALA A 22 -7.67 -7.00 36.39
N ARG A 23 -8.98 -7.20 36.61
CA ARG A 23 -10.00 -7.10 35.56
C ARG A 23 -10.15 -5.66 35.05
N PHE A 24 -10.07 -4.67 35.95
CA PHE A 24 -10.07 -3.25 35.59
C PHE A 24 -8.83 -2.87 34.78
N GLN A 25 -7.64 -3.30 35.22
CA GLN A 25 -6.39 -3.07 34.49
C GLN A 25 -6.41 -3.70 33.09
N SER A 26 -6.91 -4.93 32.97
CA SER A 26 -7.05 -5.61 31.67
C SER A 26 -7.91 -4.82 30.68
N ARG A 27 -9.05 -4.27 31.13
CA ARG A 27 -9.90 -3.41 30.28
C ARG A 27 -9.21 -2.09 29.91
N GLN A 28 -8.49 -1.48 30.84
CA GLN A 28 -7.81 -0.21 30.60
C GLN A 28 -6.63 -0.35 29.62
N LEU A 29 -5.83 -1.42 29.76
CA LEU A 29 -4.76 -1.79 28.83
C LEU A 29 -5.29 -2.07 27.42
N PHE A 30 -6.45 -2.73 27.32
CA PHE A 30 -7.09 -3.01 26.03
C PHE A 30 -7.46 -1.71 25.29
N VAL A 31 -8.12 -0.76 25.96
CA VAL A 31 -8.53 0.52 25.37
C VAL A 31 -7.34 1.37 24.92
N ALA A 32 -6.24 1.36 25.67
CA ALA A 32 -5.02 2.07 25.28
C ALA A 32 -4.42 1.51 23.98
N SER A 33 -4.39 0.18 23.84
CA SER A 33 -3.91 -0.47 22.61
C SER A 33 -4.82 -0.19 21.41
N GLU A 34 -6.13 -0.17 21.65
CA GLU A 34 -7.16 0.02 20.61
C GLU A 34 -7.07 1.43 20.02
N ARG A 35 -6.82 2.46 20.86
CA ARG A 35 -6.61 3.84 20.38
C ARG A 35 -5.44 3.97 19.40
N MET A 36 -4.33 3.27 19.63
CA MET A 36 -3.18 3.31 18.73
C MET A 36 -3.46 2.53 17.43
N ALA A 37 -4.18 1.41 17.53
CA ALA A 37 -4.60 0.64 16.36
C ALA A 37 -5.58 1.42 15.46
N LEU A 38 -6.48 2.20 16.05
CA LEU A 38 -7.41 3.05 15.29
C LEU A 38 -6.67 4.14 14.49
N LYS A 39 -5.71 4.84 15.11
CA LYS A 39 -4.89 5.86 14.42
C LYS A 39 -4.08 5.28 13.27
N ALA A 40 -3.53 4.08 13.44
CA ALA A 40 -2.79 3.41 12.37
C ALA A 40 -3.68 3.05 11.17
N ARG A 41 -4.94 2.64 11.42
CA ARG A 41 -5.90 2.34 10.35
C ARG A 41 -6.31 3.58 9.56
N GLU A 42 -6.49 4.72 10.23
CA GLU A 42 -6.82 5.99 9.58
C GLU A 42 -5.71 6.41 8.60
N LEU A 43 -4.44 6.34 9.03
CA LEU A 43 -3.29 6.62 8.16
C LEU A 43 -3.21 5.70 6.94
N ASP A 44 -3.51 4.39 7.09
CA ASP A 44 -3.46 3.44 5.96
C ASP A 44 -4.56 3.76 4.92
N ILE A 45 -5.73 4.21 5.37
CA ILE A 45 -6.81 4.64 4.47
C ILE A 45 -6.38 5.88 3.68
N ASP A 46 -5.83 6.88 4.36
CA ASP A 46 -5.38 8.11 3.72
C ASP A 46 -4.25 7.84 2.73
N TRP A 47 -3.31 6.97 3.10
CA TRP A 47 -2.23 6.54 2.22
C TRP A 47 -2.76 5.88 0.94
N ARG A 48 -3.74 4.98 1.05
CA ARG A 48 -4.37 4.35 -0.13
C ARG A 48 -5.11 5.35 -1.01
N ARG A 49 -5.77 6.35 -0.41
CA ARG A 49 -6.41 7.44 -1.17
C ARG A 49 -5.37 8.25 -1.95
N LEU A 50 -4.29 8.67 -1.30
CA LEU A 50 -3.18 9.39 -1.95
C LEU A 50 -2.54 8.58 -3.08
N GLN A 51 -2.44 7.26 -2.94
CA GLN A 51 -1.94 6.38 -4.00
C GLN A 51 -2.90 6.32 -5.20
N LEU A 52 -4.20 6.24 -4.96
CA LEU A 52 -5.23 6.27 -6.01
C LEU A 52 -5.20 7.61 -6.76
N GLU A 53 -5.13 8.73 -6.04
CA GLU A 53 -5.02 10.08 -6.63
C GLU A 53 -3.75 10.22 -7.49
N ARG A 54 -2.60 9.70 -7.01
CA ARG A 54 -1.37 9.63 -7.82
C ARG A 54 -1.51 8.76 -9.06
N ALA A 55 -2.19 7.62 -8.95
CA ALA A 55 -2.39 6.71 -10.07
C ALA A 55 -3.25 7.34 -11.17
N GLU A 56 -4.25 8.15 -10.80
CA GLU A 56 -5.06 8.91 -11.76
C GLU A 56 -4.24 9.96 -12.51
N GLN A 57 -3.36 10.69 -11.82
CA GLN A 57 -2.53 11.73 -12.44
C GLN A 57 -1.33 11.18 -13.25
N ALA A 58 -0.75 10.05 -12.84
CA ALA A 58 0.49 9.54 -13.43
C ALA A 58 0.30 8.74 -14.73
N ARG A 59 -0.89 8.21 -15.04
CA ARG A 59 -1.06 7.28 -16.17
C ARG A 59 -1.81 7.82 -17.38
N ASN A 60 -2.84 8.64 -17.21
CA ASN A 60 -3.70 9.05 -18.34
C ASN A 60 -3.43 10.46 -18.85
N ALA A 61 -3.31 11.47 -17.98
CA ALA A 61 -3.20 12.86 -18.42
C ALA A 61 -1.89 13.15 -19.18
N ARG A 62 -0.77 12.65 -18.66
CA ARG A 62 0.56 12.98 -19.20
C ARG A 62 0.89 12.33 -20.54
N ILE A 63 0.39 11.12 -20.79
CA ILE A 63 0.67 10.39 -22.03
C ILE A 63 -0.21 10.93 -23.17
N ASP A 64 -1.48 11.23 -22.89
CA ASP A 64 -2.42 11.79 -23.87
C ASP A 64 -2.07 13.23 -24.28
N GLU A 65 -1.58 14.04 -23.35
CA GLU A 65 -1.20 15.43 -23.61
C GLU A 65 0.11 15.49 -24.43
N LEU A 66 1.15 14.73 -24.03
CA LEU A 66 2.41 14.67 -24.79
C LEU A 66 2.20 14.12 -26.21
N ALA A 67 1.35 13.11 -26.38
CA ALA A 67 1.06 12.53 -27.70
C ALA A 67 0.28 13.50 -28.60
N ARG A 68 -0.63 14.30 -28.05
CA ARG A 68 -1.41 15.29 -28.81
C ARG A 68 -0.62 16.56 -29.11
N ASP A 69 0.13 17.10 -28.15
CA ASP A 69 0.81 18.40 -28.29
C ASP A 69 2.18 18.29 -28.96
N GLU A 70 3.07 17.41 -28.50
CA GLU A 70 4.42 17.32 -29.10
C GLU A 70 4.42 16.53 -30.42
N LEU A 71 3.60 15.48 -30.51
CA LEU A 71 3.62 14.58 -31.67
C LEU A 71 2.53 14.88 -32.71
N LYS A 72 1.59 15.80 -32.45
CA LYS A 72 0.41 16.07 -33.30
C LYS A 72 -0.30 14.77 -33.76
N MET A 73 -0.34 13.75 -32.90
CA MET A 73 -0.95 12.46 -33.26
C MET A 73 -2.48 12.61 -33.30
N THR A 74 -3.03 12.67 -34.51
CA THR A 74 -4.46 12.42 -34.76
C THR A 74 -4.75 10.94 -34.59
N THR A 75 -5.85 10.59 -33.92
CA THR A 75 -6.35 9.21 -33.83
C THR A 75 -6.37 8.57 -35.22
N THR A 76 -5.68 7.44 -35.40
CA THR A 76 -5.53 6.80 -36.71
C THR A 76 -6.88 6.24 -37.14
N LEU A 77 -7.56 6.92 -38.09
CA LEU A 77 -8.69 6.32 -38.80
C LEU A 77 -8.19 5.09 -39.59
N PRO A 78 -8.96 3.99 -39.65
CA PRO A 78 -8.57 2.73 -40.31
C PRO A 78 -8.21 2.86 -41.80
N GLY A 79 -8.44 4.02 -42.44
CA GLY A 79 -8.15 4.29 -43.85
C GLY A 79 -6.71 4.72 -44.16
N ARG A 80 -5.80 4.80 -43.18
CA ARG A 80 -4.42 5.29 -43.40
C ARG A 80 -3.34 4.42 -42.75
N THR A 81 -3.41 3.11 -42.93
CA THR A 81 -2.38 2.16 -42.49
C THR A 81 -1.64 1.60 -43.70
N ILE A 82 -0.35 1.93 -43.84
CA ILE A 82 0.55 1.33 -44.84
C ILE A 82 1.42 0.30 -44.12
N TYR A 83 1.23 -0.98 -44.44
CA TYR A 83 2.05 -2.07 -43.93
C TYR A 83 3.35 -2.16 -44.73
N LEU A 84 4.46 -1.68 -44.16
CA LEU A 84 5.80 -1.92 -44.69
C LEU A 84 6.29 -3.28 -44.18
N LYS A 85 6.41 -4.27 -45.08
CA LYS A 85 7.17 -5.50 -44.81
C LYS A 85 8.66 -5.15 -44.78
N GLY A 86 9.32 -5.40 -43.66
CA GLY A 86 10.75 -5.13 -43.48
C GLY A 86 11.60 -5.84 -44.54
N VAL A 87 12.48 -5.06 -45.18
CA VAL A 87 13.60 -5.56 -45.99
C VAL A 87 14.63 -6.17 -45.03
N PRO A 88 15.16 -7.38 -45.29
CA PRO A 88 16.14 -8.01 -44.41
C PRO A 88 17.44 -7.19 -44.40
N ALA A 89 17.80 -6.69 -43.23
CA ALA A 89 19.09 -6.07 -42.96
C ALA A 89 20.19 -7.15 -42.90
N ALA A 90 20.73 -7.55 -44.05
CA ALA A 90 21.91 -8.40 -44.11
C ALA A 90 22.67 -8.26 -45.45
N SER A 91 23.30 -7.09 -45.69
CA SER A 91 24.58 -7.01 -46.41
C SER A 91 25.12 -5.57 -46.38
N SER A 92 25.72 -5.16 -45.25
CA SER A 92 26.57 -3.96 -45.19
C SER A 92 27.62 -4.12 -44.09
N ALA A 93 28.35 -5.24 -44.12
CA ALA A 93 29.47 -5.51 -43.21
C ALA A 93 30.41 -6.59 -43.77
N ALA A 94 31.04 -6.38 -44.93
CA ALA A 94 32.08 -7.33 -45.42
C ALA A 94 33.08 -6.77 -46.45
N ALA A 95 33.30 -5.45 -46.55
CA ALA A 95 34.31 -4.91 -47.48
C ALA A 95 35.10 -3.74 -46.88
N ALA A 96 35.63 -3.92 -45.68
CA ALA A 96 36.64 -3.04 -45.10
C ALA A 96 37.80 -3.92 -44.59
N GLY A 97 38.75 -4.24 -45.46
CA GLY A 97 39.94 -4.99 -45.09
C GLY A 97 40.83 -5.34 -46.28
N GLY A 98 41.87 -4.52 -46.52
CA GLY A 98 42.92 -4.83 -47.48
C GLY A 98 43.53 -3.58 -48.12
N ARG A 99 44.46 -2.94 -47.41
CA ARG A 99 45.37 -1.92 -47.98
C ARG A 99 46.47 -2.66 -48.79
N PRO A 100 47.02 -2.07 -49.87
CA PRO A 100 48.13 -2.64 -50.62
C PRO A 100 49.40 -2.76 -49.77
#